data_AF-A0A1Q8A9I9-F1
#
_entry.id   AF-A0A1Q8A9I9-F1
#
_cell.length_a   1.000
_cell.length_b   1.000
_cell.length_c   1.000
_cell.angle_alpha   90.00
_cell.angle_beta   90.00
_cell.angle_gamma   90.00
#
_symmetry.space_group_name_H-M   'P 1'
#
loop_
_entity.id
_entity.type
_entity.pdbx_description
1 polymer ?
#
loop_
_entity_poly.entity_id
_entity_poly.type
_entity_poly.pdbx_seq_one_letter_code
_entity_poly.pdbx_strand_id
1 'polypeptide(L)'
;MARCEQVHREYDRFANGKIQTGTLPSSMHVNGKVAWYVFQGPYRGLADAWTKFGKELQAMGPGKFSGPPGDVYACTPADHKGSEEKLITILWAPMKE
;
A
#
# COMPACT_ATOMS: atom_id res chain seq x y z
N MET A 1 2.62 15.14 -17.10
CA MET A 1 2.54 15.11 -15.63
C MET A 1 1.60 13.97 -15.27
N ALA A 2 2.07 13.01 -14.45
CA ALA A 2 1.25 11.87 -14.07
C ALA A 2 0.12 12.36 -13.16
N ARG A 3 -1.11 11.87 -13.37
CA ARG A 3 -2.28 12.34 -12.60
C ARG A 3 -2.21 11.99 -11.10
N CYS A 4 -1.24 11.19 -10.70
CA CYS A 4 -0.96 10.74 -9.34
C CYS A 4 0.06 11.60 -8.58
N GLU A 5 0.41 12.80 -9.03
CA GLU A 5 1.39 13.66 -8.33
C GLU A 5 1.09 13.86 -6.84
N GLN A 6 -0.19 13.97 -6.47
CA GLN A 6 -0.58 14.06 -5.07
C GLN A 6 -0.22 12.78 -4.29
N VAL A 7 -0.46 11.61 -4.87
CA VAL A 7 -0.09 10.32 -4.27
C VAL A 7 1.42 10.26 -4.05
N HIS A 8 2.22 10.66 -5.04
CA HIS A 8 3.68 10.70 -4.90
C HIS A 8 4.13 11.63 -3.78
N ARG A 9 3.60 12.86 -3.75
CA ARG A 9 3.92 13.84 -2.69
C ARG A 9 3.64 13.30 -1.28
N GLU A 10 2.57 12.53 -1.12
CA GLU A 10 2.16 12.00 0.18
C GLU A 10 2.89 10.72 0.58
N TYR A 11 3.12 9.81 -0.38
CA TYR A 11 3.50 8.42 -0.11
C TYR A 11 4.93 8.03 -0.50
N ASP A 12 5.65 8.81 -1.32
CA ASP A 12 7.03 8.47 -1.72
C ASP A 12 7.95 8.28 -0.50
N ARG A 13 7.75 9.07 0.57
CA ARG A 13 8.53 8.95 1.82
C ARG A 13 8.32 7.63 2.58
N PHE A 14 7.25 6.90 2.27
CA PHE A 14 6.92 5.60 2.89
C PHE A 14 7.22 4.43 1.95
N ALA A 15 7.61 4.71 0.70
CA ALA A 15 7.83 3.72 -0.34
C ALA A 15 8.80 2.63 0.11
N ASN A 16 8.35 1.39 -0.01
CA ASN A 16 9.07 0.16 0.33
C ASN A 16 9.63 0.09 1.76
N GLY A 17 9.14 0.96 2.65
CA GLY A 17 9.60 1.10 4.02
C GLY A 17 9.03 0.05 4.97
N LYS A 18 8.63 0.51 6.16
CA LYS A 18 7.95 -0.30 7.19
C LYS A 18 6.44 -0.14 7.08
N ILE A 19 5.69 -1.15 7.51
CA ILE A 19 4.25 -0.99 7.75
C ILE A 19 3.98 0.23 8.65
N GLN A 20 3.00 1.02 8.25
CA GLN A 20 2.41 2.11 9.01
C GLN A 20 1.06 1.66 9.57
N THR A 21 0.54 2.35 10.59
CA THR A 21 -0.82 2.13 11.09
C THR A 21 -1.57 3.45 11.17
N GLY A 22 -2.85 3.45 10.84
CA GLY A 22 -3.67 4.66 10.83
C GLY A 22 -4.85 4.53 9.88
N THR A 23 -5.44 5.65 9.51
CA THR A 23 -6.47 5.71 8.47
C THR A 23 -5.83 6.10 7.14
N LEU A 24 -6.38 5.57 6.04
CA LEU A 24 -6.05 6.05 4.69
C LEU A 24 -7.03 7.17 4.30
N PRO A 25 -6.66 8.06 3.37
CA PRO A 25 -7.55 9.07 2.84
C PRO A 25 -8.83 8.46 2.27
N SER A 26 -9.95 9.15 2.42
CA SER A 26 -11.26 8.69 1.94
C SER A 26 -11.29 8.44 0.42
N SER A 27 -10.43 9.11 -0.35
CA SER A 27 -10.27 8.90 -1.80
C SER A 27 -9.80 7.49 -2.16
N MET A 28 -9.25 6.72 -1.22
CA MET A 28 -8.83 5.33 -1.43
C MET A 28 -9.94 4.31 -1.13
N HIS A 29 -11.10 4.75 -0.65
CA HIS A 29 -12.24 3.89 -0.30
C HIS A 29 -11.92 2.77 0.71
N VAL A 30 -10.90 2.97 1.56
CA VAL A 30 -10.56 2.10 2.68
C VAL A 30 -11.03 2.76 3.97
N ASN A 31 -11.93 2.10 4.70
CA ASN A 31 -12.54 2.64 5.91
C ASN A 31 -11.94 2.06 7.19
N GLY A 32 -11.86 2.88 8.23
CA GLY A 32 -11.37 2.48 9.55
C GLY A 32 -9.85 2.45 9.66
N LYS A 33 -9.36 1.99 10.82
CA LYS A 33 -7.93 1.86 11.09
C LYS A 33 -7.36 0.63 10.39
N VAL A 34 -6.27 0.82 9.67
CA VAL A 34 -5.58 -0.23 8.92
C VAL A 34 -4.08 -0.22 9.22
N ALA A 35 -3.45 -1.37 9.07
CA ALA A 35 -2.02 -1.47 8.85
C ALA A 35 -1.78 -1.37 7.35
N TRP A 36 -0.89 -0.49 6.89
CA TRP A 36 -0.67 -0.25 5.47
C TRP A 36 0.81 -0.16 5.10
N TYR A 37 1.12 -0.60 3.89
CA TYR A 37 2.45 -0.63 3.31
C TYR A 37 2.41 -0.05 1.90
N VAL A 38 3.34 0.85 1.60
CA VAL A 38 3.48 1.45 0.27
C VAL A 38 4.48 0.62 -0.51
N PHE A 39 4.01 -0.11 -1.51
CA PHE A 39 4.87 -0.71 -2.52
C PHE A 39 5.10 0.30 -3.64
N GLN A 40 6.37 0.60 -3.93
CA GLN A 40 6.74 1.36 -5.12
C GLN A 40 7.54 0.46 -6.05
N GLY A 41 6.98 0.16 -7.22
CA GLY A 41 7.58 -0.73 -8.20
C GLY A 41 6.56 -1.29 -9.20
N PRO A 42 7.05 -2.03 -10.21
CA PRO A 42 6.18 -2.60 -11.23
C PRO A 42 5.32 -3.73 -10.66
N TYR A 43 4.14 -3.99 -11.25
CA TYR A 43 3.20 -5.01 -10.75
C TYR A 43 3.78 -6.42 -10.68
N ARG A 44 4.79 -6.75 -11.49
CA ARG A 44 5.52 -8.02 -11.37
C ARG A 44 6.18 -8.24 -9.99
N GLY A 45 6.43 -7.16 -9.23
CA GLY A 45 6.98 -7.23 -7.88
C GLY A 45 5.93 -7.32 -6.76
N LEU A 46 4.62 -7.31 -7.09
CA LEU A 46 3.56 -7.34 -6.08
C LEU A 46 3.54 -8.65 -5.29
N ALA A 47 3.90 -9.78 -5.90
CA ALA A 47 3.96 -11.07 -5.19
C ALA A 47 4.98 -11.04 -4.02
N ASP A 48 6.14 -10.44 -4.25
CA ASP A 48 7.17 -10.28 -3.21
C ASP A 48 6.74 -9.25 -2.16
N ALA A 49 6.11 -8.15 -2.59
CA ALA A 49 5.56 -7.14 -1.70
C ALA A 49 4.48 -7.72 -0.77
N TRP A 50 3.56 -8.53 -1.30
CA TRP A 50 2.55 -9.25 -0.53
C TRP A 50 3.17 -10.25 0.44
N THR A 51 4.21 -10.97 0.02
CA THR A 51 4.94 -11.90 0.89
C THR A 51 5.60 -11.17 2.06
N LYS A 52 6.24 -10.03 1.81
CA LYS A 52 6.84 -9.18 2.85
C LYS A 52 5.77 -8.64 3.79
N PHE A 53 4.70 -8.07 3.24
CA PHE A 53 3.60 -7.51 4.01
C PHE A 53 2.95 -8.56 4.91
N GLY A 54 2.64 -9.75 4.38
CA GLY A 54 2.07 -10.85 5.15
C GLY A 54 2.95 -11.29 6.33
N LYS A 55 4.27 -11.35 6.15
CA LYS A 55 5.22 -11.66 7.24
C LYS A 55 5.22 -10.59 8.32
N GLU A 56 5.20 -9.31 7.93
CA GLU A 56 5.15 -8.21 8.89
C GLU A 56 3.81 -8.19 9.66
N LEU A 57 2.67 -8.46 8.99
CA LEU A 57 1.38 -8.59 9.66
C LEU A 57 1.37 -9.75 10.66
N GLN A 58 1.94 -10.91 10.31
CA GLN A 58 2.05 -12.05 11.23
C GLN A 58 2.88 -11.68 12.47
N ALA A 59 3.97 -10.91 12.28
CA ALA A 59 4.82 -10.44 13.37
C ALA A 59 4.12 -9.43 14.32
N MET A 60 3.09 -8.71 13.85
CA MET A 60 2.29 -7.82 14.70
C MET A 60 1.41 -8.56 15.72
N GLY A 61 1.20 -9.87 15.50
CA GLY A 61 0.55 -10.77 16.45
C GLY A 61 -0.88 -11.19 16.05
N PRO A 62 -1.33 -12.37 16.52
CA PRO A 62 -2.64 -12.91 16.20
C PRO A 62 -3.76 -12.02 16.75
N GLY A 63 -4.89 -11.98 16.04
CA GLY A 63 -6.10 -11.28 16.49
C GLY A 63 -6.08 -9.76 16.34
N LYS A 64 -5.01 -9.16 15.81
CA LYS A 64 -4.91 -7.71 15.54
C LYS A 64 -5.75 -7.23 14.36
N PHE A 65 -6.16 -8.13 13.47
CA PHE A 65 -6.86 -7.82 12.23
C PHE A 65 -8.30 -8.32 12.25
N SER A 66 -9.21 -7.53 11.69
CA SER A 66 -10.66 -7.76 11.69
C SER A 66 -11.17 -8.43 10.41
N GLY A 67 -10.33 -8.55 9.38
CA GLY A 67 -10.73 -9.05 8.07
C GLY A 67 -9.54 -9.31 7.14
N PRO A 68 -9.82 -9.71 5.89
CA PRO A 68 -8.78 -9.97 4.90
C PRO A 68 -8.05 -8.69 4.51
N PRO A 69 -6.76 -8.77 4.16
CA PRO A 69 -6.04 -7.64 3.58
C PRO A 69 -6.48 -7.39 2.13
N GLY A 70 -6.16 -6.21 1.61
CA GLY A 70 -6.38 -5.83 0.22
C GLY A 70 -5.31 -4.86 -0.29
N ASP A 71 -5.50 -4.40 -1.51
CA ASP A 71 -4.59 -3.47 -2.18
C ASP A 71 -5.33 -2.35 -2.92
N VAL A 72 -4.64 -1.21 -3.07
CA VAL A 72 -5.11 -0.05 -3.81
C VAL A 72 -4.05 0.34 -4.83
N TYR A 73 -4.41 0.28 -6.12
CA TYR A 73 -3.58 0.73 -7.22
C TYR A 73 -3.69 2.26 -7.34
N ALA A 74 -2.81 2.97 -6.65
CA ALA A 74 -2.89 4.44 -6.53
C ALA A 74 -2.38 5.17 -7.79
N CYS A 75 -1.57 4.49 -8.60
CA CYS A 75 -1.08 4.99 -9.88
C CYS A 75 -1.66 4.20 -11.06
N THR A 76 -1.89 4.88 -12.19
CA THR A 76 -2.26 4.20 -13.45
C THR A 76 -1.00 3.83 -14.23
N PRO A 77 -0.83 2.57 -14.69
CA PRO A 77 0.32 2.15 -15.49
C PRO A 77 0.54 2.94 -16.77
N ALA A 78 -0.54 3.36 -17.44
CA ALA A 78 -0.47 4.18 -18.64
C ALA A 78 0.26 5.52 -18.40
N ASP A 79 0.14 6.07 -17.19
CA ASP A 79 0.80 7.33 -16.80
C ASP A 79 2.28 7.12 -16.41
N HIS A 80 2.76 5.86 -16.37
CA HIS A 80 4.11 5.46 -15.92
C HIS A 80 4.87 4.62 -16.96
N LYS A 81 4.51 4.68 -18.23
CA LYS A 81 5.21 3.95 -19.28
C LYS A 81 6.70 4.34 -19.31
N GLY A 82 7.60 3.38 -19.12
CA GLY A 82 9.05 3.60 -19.03
C GLY A 82 9.54 4.16 -17.68
N SER A 83 8.65 4.23 -16.68
CA SER A 83 8.96 4.57 -15.29
C SER A 83 8.14 3.71 -14.31
N GLU A 84 7.89 2.45 -14.69
CA GLU A 84 7.06 1.52 -13.94
C GLU A 84 7.63 1.24 -12.54
N GLU A 85 8.91 1.50 -12.31
CA GLU A 85 9.54 1.47 -10.99
C GLU A 85 8.94 2.48 -10.01
N LYS A 86 8.26 3.51 -10.49
CA LYS A 86 7.60 4.52 -9.65
C LYS A 86 6.13 4.22 -9.36
N LEU A 87 5.55 3.16 -9.93
CA LEU A 87 4.16 2.82 -9.66
C LEU A 87 3.92 2.58 -8.17
N ILE A 88 2.90 3.22 -7.60
CA ILE A 88 2.52 3.03 -6.20
C ILE A 88 1.30 2.11 -6.10
N THR A 89 1.45 1.06 -5.30
CA THR A 89 0.35 0.23 -4.80
C THR A 89 0.39 0.23 -3.27
N ILE A 90 -0.74 0.48 -2.63
CA ILE A 90 -0.86 0.45 -1.17
C ILE A 90 -1.48 -0.88 -0.77
N LEU A 91 -0.73 -1.70 -0.05
CA LEU A 91 -1.24 -2.91 0.60
C LEU A 91 -1.78 -2.53 1.97
N TRP A 92 -2.94 -3.05 2.35
CA TRP A 92 -3.57 -2.71 3.63
C TRP A 92 -4.24 -3.92 4.27
N ALA A 93 -4.35 -3.90 5.59
CA ALA A 93 -5.07 -4.89 6.38
C ALA A 93 -5.91 -4.19 7.47
N PRO A 94 -7.21 -4.50 7.57
CA PRO A 94 -8.08 -3.84 8.54
C PRO A 94 -7.72 -4.28 9.96
N MET A 95 -7.48 -3.32 10.85
CA MET A 95 -7.17 -3.58 12.24
C MET A 95 -8.45 -3.68 13.07
N LYS A 96 -8.39 -4.43 14.18
CA LYS A 96 -9.40 -4.31 15.24
C LYS A 96 -9.14 -3.01 16.00
N GLU A 97 -10.21 -2.29 16.32
CA GLU A 97 -10.19 -1.14 17.23
C GLU A 97 -9.91 -1.58 18.66
#